data_AF-A0A940AJM4-F1
#
_entry.id   AF-A0A940AJM4-F1
#
_cell.length_a   1.000
_cell.length_b   1.000
_cell.length_c   1.000
_cell.angle_alpha   90.00
_cell.angle_beta   90.00
_cell.angle_gamma   90.00
#
_symmetry.space_group_name_H-M   'P 1'
#
loop_
_entity.id
_entity.type
_entity.pdbx_description
1 polymer ?
#
loop_
_entity_poly.entity_id
_entity_poly.type
_entity_poly.pdbx_seq_one_letter_code
_entity_poly.pdbx_strand_id
1 'polypeptide(L)'
;MRFRIINKNPIFDYREACKITQGIDMGNPYIKDIENEFKPKNEVEFWIKQIVANHSTLRSIHFRLVDIRPKSVIMQLIRATKGHPQPEVQSSRPDWNDGKERSLDPYEDKLFMQDHTAESFIEMAKQRLCARTEERTRKAMQEMVQELRKSKEPFLRAVGYCCLPYCKWYGACPEIKGCGKEIPLSRNFINEYLLNREKPEF
;
A
#
# COMPACT_ATOMS: atom_id res chain seq x y z
N MET A 1 6.70 -8.57 -11.51
CA MET A 1 5.78 -7.92 -10.58
C MET A 1 4.45 -7.54 -11.23
N ARG A 2 3.32 -7.80 -10.56
CA ARG A 2 1.99 -7.26 -10.90
C ARG A 2 1.24 -6.80 -9.66
N PHE A 3 0.39 -5.79 -9.83
CA PHE A 3 -0.60 -5.36 -8.85
C PHE A 3 -2.01 -5.51 -9.44
N ARG A 4 -2.98 -5.91 -8.62
CA ARG A 4 -4.39 -6.03 -9.03
C ARG A 4 -5.32 -5.68 -7.87
N ILE A 5 -6.26 -4.77 -8.08
CA ILE A 5 -7.35 -4.53 -7.12
C ILE A 5 -8.26 -5.77 -7.07
N ILE A 6 -8.59 -6.24 -5.87
CA ILE A 6 -9.44 -7.43 -5.67
C ILE A 6 -10.92 -7.02 -5.75
N ASN A 7 -11.25 -5.87 -5.20
CA ASN A 7 -12.56 -5.24 -5.27
C ASN A 7 -13.00 -5.02 -6.71
N LYS A 8 -14.26 -5.36 -7.02
CA LYS A 8 -14.85 -5.10 -8.34
C LYS A 8 -15.08 -3.60 -8.56
N ASN A 9 -15.46 -2.87 -7.51
CA ASN A 9 -15.68 -1.43 -7.55
C ASN A 9 -15.14 -0.79 -6.26
N PRO A 10 -13.85 -0.41 -6.22
CA PRO A 10 -13.23 0.12 -5.00
C PRO A 10 -13.86 1.42 -4.50
N ILE A 11 -14.38 2.28 -5.40
CA ILE A 11 -15.10 3.49 -5.00
C ILE A 11 -16.39 3.12 -4.25
N PHE A 12 -17.16 2.19 -4.79
CA PHE A 12 -18.39 1.73 -4.15
C PHE A 12 -18.10 1.12 -2.78
N ASP A 13 -17.16 0.17 -2.70
CA ASP A 13 -16.85 -0.55 -1.45
C ASP A 13 -16.32 0.40 -0.35
N TYR A 14 -15.60 1.46 -0.73
CA TYR A 14 -15.20 2.51 0.20
C TYR A 14 -16.39 3.37 0.64
N ARG A 15 -17.24 3.80 -0.30
CA ARG A 15 -18.41 4.63 0.00
C ARG A 15 -19.41 3.89 0.88
N GLU A 16 -19.64 2.61 0.60
CA GLU A 16 -20.51 1.75 1.39
C GLU A 16 -20.02 1.69 2.84
N ALA A 17 -18.73 1.43 3.04
CA ALA A 17 -18.14 1.48 4.37
C ALA A 17 -18.32 2.87 5.02
N CYS A 18 -18.13 3.97 4.29
CA CYS A 18 -18.38 5.33 4.79
C CYS A 18 -19.85 5.64 5.09
N LYS A 19 -20.80 4.99 4.43
CA LYS A 19 -22.24 5.21 4.63
C LYS A 19 -22.77 4.37 5.78
N ILE A 20 -22.26 3.16 5.95
CA ILE A 20 -22.53 2.32 7.12
C ILE A 20 -22.12 3.05 8.41
N THR A 21 -20.98 3.75 8.44
CA THR A 21 -20.59 4.53 9.63
C THR A 21 -21.51 5.72 9.93
N GLN A 22 -22.38 6.08 8.98
CA GLN A 22 -23.44 7.10 9.13
C GLN A 22 -24.82 6.48 9.42
N GLY A 23 -24.92 5.14 9.56
CA GLY A 23 -26.18 4.43 9.71
C GLY A 23 -27.01 4.34 8.43
N ILE A 24 -26.37 4.54 7.26
CA ILE A 24 -27.02 4.52 5.95
C ILE A 24 -26.70 3.21 5.23
N ASP A 25 -27.73 2.41 4.93
CA ASP A 25 -27.62 1.21 4.12
C ASP A 25 -27.77 1.55 2.63
N MET A 26 -26.69 1.35 1.87
CA MET A 26 -26.68 1.61 0.42
C MET A 26 -27.52 0.61 -0.39
N GLY A 27 -27.85 -0.55 0.18
CA GLY A 27 -28.74 -1.55 -0.44
C GLY A 27 -30.22 -1.30 -0.17
N ASN A 28 -30.58 -0.28 0.61
CA ASN A 28 -31.97 0.01 0.95
C ASN A 28 -32.72 0.57 -0.29
N PRO A 29 -33.77 -0.12 -0.79
CA PRO A 29 -34.48 0.28 -2.02
C PRO A 29 -35.25 1.60 -1.88
N TYR A 30 -35.46 2.09 -0.65
CA TYR A 30 -36.10 3.36 -0.38
C TYR A 30 -35.14 4.56 -0.43
N ILE A 31 -33.82 4.32 -0.49
CA ILE A 31 -32.83 5.38 -0.63
C ILE A 31 -32.43 5.53 -2.10
N LYS A 32 -33.23 6.31 -2.84
CA LYS A 32 -33.16 6.46 -4.29
C LYS A 32 -31.91 7.19 -4.83
N ASP A 33 -31.14 7.85 -3.98
CA ASP A 33 -30.07 8.78 -4.39
C ASP A 33 -28.64 8.30 -4.13
N ILE A 34 -28.45 7.08 -3.63
CA ILE A 34 -27.12 6.58 -3.24
C ILE A 34 -26.29 6.12 -4.45
N GLU A 35 -26.97 5.57 -5.46
CA GLU A 35 -26.36 5.12 -6.72
C GLU A 35 -25.97 6.26 -7.66
N ASN A 36 -26.37 7.51 -7.39
CA ASN A 36 -25.84 8.66 -8.13
C ASN A 36 -24.30 8.58 -8.09
N GLU A 37 -23.70 8.38 -9.27
CA GLU A 37 -22.31 8.01 -9.48
C GLU A 37 -21.39 9.03 -8.83
N PHE A 38 -21.05 8.82 -7.56
CA PHE A 38 -19.97 9.58 -6.96
C PHE A 38 -18.72 9.24 -7.73
N LYS A 39 -18.33 10.17 -8.59
CA LYS A 39 -17.10 10.11 -9.34
C LYS A 39 -16.30 11.35 -8.97
N PRO A 40 -15.20 11.21 -8.22
CA PRO A 40 -14.35 12.34 -7.92
C PRO A 40 -13.80 12.93 -9.24
N LYS A 41 -13.75 14.26 -9.34
CA LYS A 41 -13.18 14.95 -10.51
C LYS A 41 -11.74 14.51 -10.79
N ASN A 42 -10.95 14.37 -9.72
CA ASN A 42 -9.61 13.77 -9.74
C ASN A 42 -9.57 12.62 -8.73
N GLU A 43 -9.64 11.39 -9.25
CA GLU A 43 -9.71 10.20 -8.40
C GLU A 43 -8.41 9.92 -7.64
N VAL A 44 -7.25 10.20 -8.24
CA VAL A 44 -5.96 10.01 -7.56
C VAL A 44 -5.85 10.94 -6.35
N GLU A 45 -6.15 12.22 -6.55
CA GLU A 45 -6.13 13.21 -5.47
C GLU A 45 -7.16 12.88 -4.38
N PHE A 46 -8.36 12.45 -4.78
CA PHE A 46 -9.37 11.97 -3.86
C PHE A 46 -8.84 10.83 -2.98
N TRP A 47 -8.19 9.82 -3.57
CA TRP A 47 -7.63 8.71 -2.80
C TRP A 47 -6.46 9.12 -1.91
N ILE A 48 -5.56 9.99 -2.37
CA ILE A 48 -4.47 10.54 -1.54
C ILE A 48 -5.06 11.23 -0.31
N LYS A 49 -6.13 12.03 -0.49
CA LYS A 49 -6.82 12.70 0.62
C LYS A 49 -7.32 11.70 1.65
N GLN A 50 -7.97 10.62 1.20
CA GLN A 50 -8.48 9.59 2.12
C GLN A 50 -7.34 8.87 2.85
N ILE A 51 -6.26 8.54 2.14
CA ILE A 51 -5.09 7.85 2.70
C ILE A 51 -4.41 8.72 3.75
N VAL A 52 -4.20 10.00 3.48
CA VAL A 52 -3.60 10.95 4.43
C VAL A 52 -4.49 11.13 5.66
N ALA A 53 -5.81 11.17 5.49
CA ALA A 53 -6.75 11.21 6.60
C ALA A 53 -6.79 9.91 7.44
N ASN A 54 -6.22 8.81 6.92
CA ASN A 54 -6.09 7.52 7.59
C ASN A 54 -7.42 6.97 8.14
N HIS A 55 -8.50 7.13 7.36
CA HIS A 55 -9.80 6.59 7.75
C HIS A 55 -9.82 5.06 7.66
N SER A 56 -10.37 4.40 8.67
CA SER A 56 -10.50 2.95 8.74
C SER A 56 -11.31 2.35 7.59
N THR A 57 -12.17 3.13 6.93
CA THR A 57 -12.96 2.70 5.76
C THR A 57 -12.09 2.33 4.57
N LEU A 58 -10.84 2.81 4.48
CA LEU A 58 -9.90 2.36 3.44
C LEU A 58 -9.53 0.88 3.55
N ARG A 59 -9.82 0.24 4.69
CA ARG A 59 -9.62 -1.19 4.87
C ARG A 59 -10.59 -2.04 4.06
N SER A 60 -11.67 -1.48 3.51
CA SER A 60 -12.57 -2.21 2.61
C SER A 60 -11.99 -2.43 1.22
N ILE A 61 -10.93 -1.71 0.85
CA ILE A 61 -10.24 -1.88 -0.44
C ILE A 61 -8.99 -2.74 -0.25
N HIS A 62 -8.97 -3.86 -0.96
CA HIS A 62 -7.88 -4.82 -1.02
C HIS A 62 -7.28 -4.87 -2.43
N PHE A 63 -5.96 -5.04 -2.49
CA PHE A 63 -5.23 -5.31 -3.71
C PHE A 63 -4.15 -6.36 -3.48
N ARG A 64 -3.77 -7.01 -4.56
CA ARG A 64 -2.84 -8.14 -4.58
C ARG A 64 -1.56 -7.75 -5.29
N LEU A 65 -0.42 -7.94 -4.63
CA LEU A 65 0.91 -7.96 -5.22
C LEU A 65 1.28 -9.42 -5.55
N VAL A 66 1.79 -9.67 -6.75
CA VAL A 66 2.50 -10.92 -7.09
C VAL A 66 3.84 -10.59 -7.74
N ASP A 67 4.91 -11.19 -7.25
CA ASP A 67 6.25 -10.93 -7.76
C ASP A 67 7.20 -12.10 -7.54
N ILE A 68 8.36 -12.06 -8.21
CA ILE A 68 9.45 -13.02 -8.04
C ILE A 68 10.65 -12.25 -7.50
N ARG A 69 11.19 -12.69 -6.36
CA ARG A 69 12.33 -12.03 -5.70
C ARG A 69 13.20 -13.03 -4.97
N PRO A 70 14.43 -12.64 -4.59
CA PRO A 70 15.28 -13.45 -3.73
C PRO A 70 14.60 -13.78 -2.40
N LYS A 71 14.73 -15.02 -1.91
CA LYS A 71 14.19 -15.45 -0.60
C LYS A 71 14.50 -14.45 0.51
N SER A 72 15.74 -14.00 0.60
CA SER A 72 16.20 -13.00 1.58
C SER A 72 15.36 -11.72 1.56
N VAL A 73 15.04 -11.20 0.37
CA VAL A 73 14.18 -10.01 0.19
C VAL A 73 12.74 -10.33 0.58
N ILE A 74 12.18 -11.46 0.13
CA ILE A 74 10.80 -11.87 0.46
C ILE A 74 10.63 -11.95 1.97
N MET A 75 11.57 -12.60 2.68
CA MET A 75 11.53 -12.72 4.14
C MET A 75 11.57 -11.36 4.85
N GLN A 76 12.22 -10.35 4.28
CA GLN A 76 12.15 -8.99 4.82
C GLN A 76 10.79 -8.36 4.56
N LEU A 77 10.21 -8.51 3.36
CA LEU A 77 8.91 -7.95 3.02
C LEU A 77 7.78 -8.56 3.84
N ILE A 78 7.69 -9.89 3.96
CA ILE A 78 6.60 -10.57 4.67
C ILE A 78 6.66 -10.39 6.19
N ARG A 79 7.83 -10.08 6.76
CA ARG A 79 7.98 -9.75 8.18
C ARG A 79 7.41 -8.37 8.55
N ALA A 80 6.99 -7.56 7.57
CA ALA A 80 6.25 -6.35 7.85
C ALA A 80 4.83 -6.72 8.32
N THR A 81 4.67 -6.92 9.63
CA THR A 81 3.41 -7.39 10.23
C THR A 81 2.38 -6.27 10.46
N LYS A 82 2.82 -5.00 10.47
CA LYS A 82 1.92 -3.85 10.68
C LYS A 82 0.91 -3.80 9.52
N GLY A 83 -0.38 -3.73 9.86
CA GLY A 83 -1.48 -3.71 8.89
C GLY A 83 -1.89 -5.07 8.33
N HIS A 84 -1.37 -6.19 8.87
CA HIS A 84 -1.84 -7.55 8.60
C HIS A 84 -1.89 -7.99 7.12
N PRO A 85 -0.79 -7.84 6.35
CA PRO A 85 -0.74 -8.41 5.01
C PRO A 85 -0.90 -9.94 5.05
N GLN A 86 -1.51 -10.53 4.03
CA GLN A 86 -1.65 -11.98 3.91
C GLN A 86 -0.66 -12.50 2.86
N PRO A 87 0.50 -13.07 3.27
CA PRO A 87 1.51 -13.55 2.33
C PRO A 87 1.27 -15.01 1.91
N GLU A 88 1.58 -15.31 0.66
CA GLU A 88 1.76 -16.67 0.15
C GLU A 88 3.13 -16.75 -0.54
N VAL A 89 3.88 -17.82 -0.31
CA VAL A 89 5.24 -17.99 -0.84
C VAL A 89 5.39 -19.36 -1.49
N GLN A 90 6.07 -19.43 -2.63
CA GLN A 90 6.37 -20.68 -3.31
C GLN A 90 7.07 -21.66 -2.36
N SER A 91 6.51 -22.87 -2.28
CA SER A 91 7.04 -23.95 -1.46
C SER A 91 8.46 -24.33 -1.89
N SER A 92 9.30 -24.64 -0.91
CA SER A 92 10.63 -25.22 -1.11
C SER A 92 10.65 -26.71 -0.78
N ARG A 93 9.49 -27.36 -0.84
CA ARG A 93 9.35 -28.81 -0.71
C ARG A 93 9.64 -29.50 -2.05
N PRO A 94 10.55 -30.49 -2.11
CA PRO A 94 10.87 -31.18 -3.36
C PRO A 94 9.67 -31.88 -3.99
N ASP A 95 8.77 -32.45 -3.17
CA ASP A 95 7.59 -33.16 -3.64
C ASP A 95 6.52 -32.25 -4.30
N TRP A 96 6.64 -30.93 -4.14
CA TRP A 96 5.75 -29.94 -4.76
C TRP A 96 6.44 -29.13 -5.87
N ASN A 97 7.73 -29.35 -6.10
CA ASN A 97 8.57 -28.52 -6.96
C ASN A 97 9.41 -29.40 -7.91
N ASP A 98 8.75 -30.39 -8.52
CA ASP A 98 9.30 -31.30 -9.52
C ASP A 98 10.59 -32.03 -9.08
N GLY A 99 10.67 -32.38 -7.80
CA GLY A 99 11.83 -33.07 -7.23
C GLY A 99 13.05 -32.19 -7.00
N LYS A 100 12.97 -30.87 -7.23
CA LYS A 100 14.08 -29.95 -6.96
C LYS A 100 14.36 -29.87 -5.46
N GLU A 101 15.57 -30.27 -5.08
CA GLU A 101 16.04 -30.17 -3.70
C GLU A 101 16.04 -28.74 -3.15
N ARG A 102 15.90 -28.63 -1.83
CA ARG A 102 15.83 -27.33 -1.16
C ARG A 102 17.17 -26.59 -1.30
N SER A 103 17.17 -25.47 -2.02
CA SER A 103 18.35 -24.61 -2.09
C SER A 103 18.62 -23.91 -0.76
N LEU A 104 19.87 -23.94 -0.32
CA LEU A 104 20.40 -23.15 0.80
C LEU A 104 20.76 -21.71 0.39
N ASP A 105 20.73 -21.39 -0.90
CA ASP A 105 21.01 -20.04 -1.39
C ASP A 105 19.90 -19.05 -0.95
N PRO A 106 20.20 -18.04 -0.12
CA PRO A 106 19.25 -17.01 0.27
C PRO A 106 18.90 -16.06 -0.88
N TYR A 107 19.61 -16.17 -2.01
CA TYR A 107 19.38 -15.39 -3.21
C TYR A 107 18.62 -16.15 -4.30
N GLU A 108 18.23 -17.41 -4.04
CA GLU A 108 17.31 -18.11 -4.94
C GLU A 108 16.00 -17.31 -5.05
N ASP A 109 15.61 -17.01 -6.28
CA ASP A 109 14.33 -16.37 -6.56
C ASP A 109 13.17 -17.32 -6.25
N LYS A 110 12.14 -16.76 -5.61
CA LYS A 110 10.87 -17.44 -5.35
C LYS A 110 9.71 -16.56 -5.76
N LEU A 111 8.65 -17.21 -6.27
CA LEU A 111 7.38 -16.55 -6.45
C LEU A 111 6.74 -16.29 -5.08
N PHE A 112 6.18 -15.11 -4.89
CA PHE A 112 5.37 -14.79 -3.71
C PHE A 112 4.20 -13.87 -4.09
N MET A 113 3.23 -13.83 -3.20
CA MET A 113 2.04 -13.01 -3.29
C MET A 113 1.77 -12.38 -1.93
N GLN A 114 1.23 -11.17 -1.92
CA GLN A 114 0.71 -10.53 -0.72
C GLN A 114 -0.59 -9.80 -1.03
N ASP A 115 -1.62 -10.05 -0.23
CA ASP A 115 -2.83 -9.23 -0.23
C ASP A 115 -2.71 -8.11 0.80
N HIS A 116 -3.09 -6.91 0.37
CA HIS A 116 -2.87 -5.67 1.09
C HIS A 116 -4.10 -4.75 1.04
N THR A 117 -4.35 -4.07 2.16
CA THR A 117 -5.04 -2.76 2.15
C THR A 117 -4.02 -1.64 1.91
N ALA A 118 -4.49 -0.42 1.60
CA ALA A 118 -3.61 0.75 1.49
C ALA A 118 -2.74 0.96 2.74
N GLU A 119 -3.35 0.87 3.93
CA GLU A 119 -2.66 0.99 5.23
C GLU A 119 -1.52 -0.02 5.35
N SER A 120 -1.79 -1.30 5.10
CA SER A 120 -0.80 -2.38 5.24
C SER A 120 0.41 -2.19 4.34
N PHE A 121 0.19 -1.78 3.09
CA PHE A 121 1.27 -1.61 2.12
C PHE A 121 2.08 -0.34 2.39
N ILE A 122 1.42 0.75 2.81
CA ILE A 122 2.10 1.99 3.18
C ILE A 122 2.93 1.81 4.45
N GLU A 123 2.45 1.05 5.44
CA GLU A 123 3.25 0.73 6.63
C GLU A 123 4.48 -0.13 6.28
N MET A 124 4.33 -1.09 5.38
CA MET A 124 5.48 -1.82 4.82
C MET A 124 6.45 -0.86 4.10
N ALA A 125 5.94 0.06 3.27
CA ALA A 125 6.76 1.04 2.57
C ALA A 125 7.52 1.97 3.53
N LYS A 126 6.85 2.46 4.59
CA LYS A 126 7.44 3.32 5.62
C LYS A 126 8.67 2.69 6.27
N GLN A 127 8.63 1.38 6.52
CA GLN A 127 9.75 0.61 7.04
C GLN A 127 10.80 0.31 5.97
N ARG A 128 10.38 -0.22 4.80
CA ARG A 128 11.30 -0.79 3.81
C ARG A 128 11.96 0.26 2.91
N LEU A 129 11.43 1.47 2.82
CA LEU A 129 12.09 2.62 2.18
C LEU A 129 13.07 3.35 3.11
N CYS A 130 13.14 2.98 4.40
CA CYS A 130 14.08 3.56 5.34
C CYS A 130 15.53 3.32 4.89
N ALA A 131 16.40 4.31 5.06
CA ALA A 131 17.80 4.23 4.63
C ALA A 131 18.61 3.12 5.35
N ARG A 132 18.13 2.64 6.51
CA ARG A 132 18.72 1.52 7.24
C ARG A 132 18.30 0.14 6.73
N THR A 133 17.27 0.09 5.89
CA THR A 133 16.88 -1.17 5.26
C THR A 133 17.98 -1.60 4.31
N GLU A 134 18.31 -2.89 4.36
CA GLU A 134 19.25 -3.54 3.45
C GLU A 134 18.97 -3.10 2.00
N GLU A 135 20.02 -2.76 1.26
CA GLU A 135 19.92 -2.12 -0.04
C GLU A 135 19.05 -2.91 -1.04
N ARG A 136 19.21 -4.24 -1.12
CA ARG A 136 18.42 -5.10 -2.02
C ARG A 136 16.92 -5.04 -1.70
N THR A 137 16.59 -5.11 -0.42
CA THR A 137 15.19 -5.01 0.06
C THR A 137 14.62 -3.61 -0.20
N ARG A 138 15.40 -2.57 0.07
CA ARG A 138 15.00 -1.18 -0.19
C ARG A 138 14.77 -0.93 -1.68
N LYS A 139 15.65 -1.45 -2.54
CA LYS A 139 15.51 -1.36 -4.00
C LYS A 139 14.26 -2.09 -4.50
N ALA A 140 14.00 -3.30 -4.01
CA ALA A 140 12.77 -4.03 -4.36
C ALA A 140 11.50 -3.24 -3.97
N MET A 141 11.49 -2.61 -2.78
CA MET A 141 10.40 -1.73 -2.36
C MET A 141 10.27 -0.49 -3.26
N GLN A 142 11.39 0.11 -3.68
CA GLN A 142 11.36 1.25 -4.61
C GLN A 142 10.77 0.87 -5.98
N GLU A 143 11.15 -0.30 -6.51
CA GLU A 143 10.58 -0.85 -7.75
C GLU A 143 9.06 -1.06 -7.60
N MET A 144 8.62 -1.64 -6.49
CA MET A 144 7.18 -1.82 -6.18
C MET A 144 6.42 -0.50 -6.19
N VAL A 145 6.97 0.53 -5.55
CA VAL A 145 6.37 1.87 -5.49
C VAL A 145 6.33 2.54 -6.87
N GLN A 146 7.38 2.38 -7.67
CA GLN A 146 7.40 2.90 -9.04
C GLN A 146 6.34 2.26 -9.91
N GLU A 147 6.13 0.94 -9.81
CA GLU A 147 5.09 0.25 -10.57
C GLU A 147 3.68 0.67 -10.13
N LEU A 148 3.42 0.88 -8.84
CA LEU A 148 2.15 1.45 -8.36
C LEU A 148 1.90 2.85 -8.95
N ARG A 149 2.91 3.73 -8.98
CA ARG A 149 2.78 5.09 -9.56
C ARG A 149 2.52 5.10 -11.06
N LYS A 150 2.91 4.04 -11.77
CA LYS A 150 2.62 3.87 -13.22
C LYS A 150 1.27 3.21 -13.48
N SER A 151 0.59 2.71 -12.44
CA SER A 151 -0.67 1.99 -12.59
C SER A 151 -1.74 2.86 -13.28
N LYS A 152 -2.54 2.23 -14.13
CA LYS A 152 -3.73 2.85 -14.73
C LYS A 152 -4.86 3.01 -13.69
N GLU A 153 -4.88 2.16 -12.66
CA GLU A 153 -5.84 2.23 -11.56
C GLU A 153 -5.54 3.43 -10.63
N PRO A 154 -6.45 4.41 -10.51
CA PRO A 154 -6.21 5.62 -9.72
C PRO A 154 -5.91 5.34 -8.24
N PHE A 155 -6.60 4.37 -7.63
CA PHE A 155 -6.36 3.95 -6.24
C PHE A 155 -4.92 3.45 -6.03
N LEU A 156 -4.43 2.55 -6.90
CA LEU A 156 -3.05 2.05 -6.81
C LEU A 156 -2.02 3.16 -7.01
N ARG A 157 -2.31 4.10 -7.91
CA ARG A 157 -1.46 5.27 -8.13
C ARG A 157 -1.35 6.13 -6.88
N ALA A 158 -2.47 6.41 -6.22
CA ALA A 158 -2.52 7.15 -4.96
C ALA A 158 -1.73 6.44 -3.84
N VAL A 159 -1.90 5.11 -3.68
CA VAL A 159 -1.10 4.31 -2.75
C VAL A 159 0.40 4.49 -3.03
N GLY A 160 0.82 4.39 -4.30
CA GLY A 160 2.21 4.60 -4.71
C GLY A 160 2.77 5.99 -4.39
N TYR A 161 1.97 7.05 -4.49
CA TYR A 161 2.38 8.39 -4.07
C TYR A 161 2.57 8.50 -2.55
N CYS A 162 1.72 7.81 -1.80
CA CYS A 162 1.75 7.77 -0.33
C CYS A 162 2.82 6.81 0.24
N CYS A 163 3.43 5.95 -0.58
CA CYS A 163 4.54 5.10 -0.16
C CYS A 163 5.84 5.90 0.02
N LEU A 164 6.13 6.27 1.27
CA LEU A 164 7.29 7.06 1.68
C LEU A 164 7.85 6.51 2.99
N PRO A 165 9.15 6.67 3.30
CA PRO A 165 9.72 6.24 4.57
C PRO A 165 9.10 7.01 5.75
N TYR A 166 9.13 6.44 6.96
CA TYR A 166 8.56 7.08 8.16
C TYR A 166 9.00 8.52 8.38
N CYS A 167 10.28 8.84 8.21
CA CYS A 167 10.79 10.20 8.39
C CYS A 167 10.16 11.21 7.42
N LYS A 168 9.75 10.78 6.22
CA LYS A 168 9.03 11.64 5.28
C LYS A 168 7.58 11.86 5.69
N TRP A 169 6.95 10.88 6.34
CA TRP A 169 5.59 11.01 6.86
C TRP A 169 5.52 11.89 8.11
N TYR A 170 6.38 11.61 9.10
CA TYR A 170 6.27 12.19 10.44
C TYR A 170 7.32 13.26 10.75
N GLY A 171 8.26 13.53 9.84
CA GLY A 171 9.41 14.40 10.10
C GLY A 171 10.56 13.68 10.80
N ALA A 172 10.35 12.50 11.38
CA ALA A 172 11.41 11.69 11.99
C ALA A 172 11.11 10.18 11.89
N CYS A 173 12.13 9.34 12.08
CA CYS A 173 11.96 7.88 12.09
C CYS A 173 11.60 7.41 13.52
N PRO A 174 10.43 6.80 13.74
CA PRO A 174 9.95 6.44 15.08
C PRO A 174 10.47 5.08 15.57
N GLU A 175 11.21 4.34 14.74
CA GLU A 175 11.76 3.03 15.12
C GLU A 175 12.87 3.18 16.17
N ILE A 176 12.93 2.28 17.15
CA ILE A 176 13.93 2.29 18.26
C ILE A 176 15.35 2.40 17.70
N LYS A 177 15.61 1.68 16.61
CA LYS A 177 16.84 1.74 15.83
C LYS A 177 16.58 2.45 14.49
N GLY A 178 16.10 3.70 14.57
CA GLY A 178 15.77 4.54 13.42
C GLY A 178 16.98 4.95 12.58
N CYS A 179 16.73 5.59 11.44
CA CYS A 179 17.78 6.06 10.52
C CYS A 179 18.41 7.42 10.88
N GLY A 180 17.92 8.08 11.93
CA GLY A 180 18.40 9.41 12.34
C GLY A 180 18.08 10.53 11.36
N LYS A 181 17.36 10.27 10.26
CA LYS A 181 16.93 11.33 9.33
C LYS A 181 15.78 12.12 9.95
N GLU A 182 16.00 13.42 10.07
CA GLU A 182 15.00 14.40 10.43
C GLU A 182 14.65 15.28 9.23
N ILE A 183 13.37 15.57 9.09
CA ILE A 183 12.81 16.42 8.05
C ILE A 183 11.98 17.47 8.78
N PRO A 184 12.19 18.77 8.50
CA PRO A 184 11.38 19.83 9.09
C PRO A 184 9.89 19.52 8.93
N LEU A 185 9.09 19.76 9.96
CA LEU A 185 7.65 19.47 9.90
C LEU A 185 7.00 20.16 8.69
N SER A 186 7.39 21.39 8.36
CA SER A 186 6.92 22.11 7.17
C SER A 186 7.21 21.42 5.83
N ARG A 187 8.10 20.42 5.80
CA ARG A 187 8.52 19.64 4.63
C ARG A 187 8.23 18.15 4.76
N ASN A 188 7.46 17.75 5.77
CA ASN A 188 6.96 16.38 5.83
C ASN A 188 5.77 16.25 4.85
N PHE A 189 5.51 15.03 4.42
CA PHE A 189 4.52 14.74 3.38
C PHE A 189 3.12 15.23 3.74
N ILE A 190 2.72 15.09 5.01
CA ILE A 190 1.40 15.52 5.47
C ILE A 190 1.26 17.04 5.33
N ASN A 191 2.22 17.81 5.85
CA ASN A 191 2.16 19.26 5.82
C ASN A 191 2.32 19.81 4.40
N GLU A 192 3.21 19.23 3.59
CA GLU A 192 3.32 19.59 2.16
C GLU A 192 2.00 19.33 1.43
N TYR A 193 1.35 18.18 1.68
CA TYR A 193 0.04 17.89 1.11
C TYR A 193 -1.03 18.89 1.57
N LEU A 194 -1.09 19.20 2.86
CA LEU A 194 -2.08 20.13 3.41
C LEU A 194 -1.90 21.57 2.90
N LEU A 195 -0.65 22.06 2.83
CA LEU A 195 -0.33 23.40 2.32
C LEU A 195 -0.67 23.57 0.84
N ASN A 196 -0.50 22.52 0.04
CA ASN A 196 -0.82 22.56 -1.39
C ASN A 196 -2.31 22.34 -1.67
N ARG A 197 -3.09 21.85 -0.71
CA ARG A 197 -4.53 21.64 -0.85
C ARG A 197 -5.34 22.95 -0.88
N GLU A 198 -4.75 24.05 -0.44
CA GLU A 198 -5.34 25.40 -0.45
C GLU A 198 -5.07 26.17 -1.74
N LYS A 199 -4.32 25.60 -2.69
CA LYS A 199 -4.08 26.18 -4.02
C LYS A 199 -4.70 25.28 -5.08
N PRO A 200 -5.97 25.50 -5.45
CA PRO A 200 -6.57 24.75 -6.55
C PRO A 200 -6.00 25.32 -7.86
N GLU A 201 -4.87 24.81 -8.31
CA GLU A 201 -4.46 24.92 -9.71
C GLU A 201 -4.47 23.53 -10.33
N PHE A 202 -5.63 23.17 -10.89
CA PHE A 202 -5.77 22.26 -12.03
C PHE A 202 -6.81 22.84 -12.98
#